data_AF-A0A4R8MJS0-F1
#
_entry.id   AF-A0A4R8MJS0-F1
#
_cell.length_a   1.000
_cell.length_b   1.000
_cell.length_c   1.000
_cell.angle_alpha   90.00
_cell.angle_beta   90.00
_cell.angle_gamma   90.00
#
_symmetry.space_group_name_H-M   'P 1'
#
loop_
_entity.id
_entity.type
_entity.pdbx_description
1 polymer ?
#
loop_
_entity_poly.entity_id
_entity_poly.type
_entity_poly.pdbx_seq_one_letter_code
_entity_poly.pdbx_strand_id
1 'polypeptide(L)'
;MAEYRVAAGEAEAEDGEVLVFRLEARKPYASRRREDAFWMKTGDEVTQAAADAGLPFEAVTYFLKKAGSVSGMPVSLYGPRKDDGWRVLTRPGRSGKGGSLMDKEKIQFEEAKLIAEEIAKRNRDYLPDEEEEIVTPDELENLIKGE
;
A
#
# COMPACT_ATOMS: atom_id res chain seq x y z
N MET A 1 -2.87 -9.60 -5.92
CA MET A 1 -1.76 -9.82 -4.96
C MET A 1 -0.48 -9.66 -5.76
N ALA A 2 0.50 -8.92 -5.26
CA ALA A 2 1.79 -8.78 -5.95
C ALA A 2 2.44 -10.17 -6.04
N GLU A 3 2.67 -10.65 -7.26
CA GLU A 3 3.29 -11.96 -7.50
C GLU A 3 4.80 -11.82 -7.30
N TYR A 4 5.35 -12.53 -6.32
CA TYR A 4 6.79 -12.58 -6.06
C TYR A 4 7.25 -14.03 -5.97
N ARG A 5 8.50 -14.29 -6.37
CA ARG A 5 9.10 -15.63 -6.34
C ARG A 5 10.46 -15.59 -5.67
N VAL A 6 10.74 -16.60 -4.84
CA VAL A 6 12.07 -16.80 -4.26
C VAL A 6 12.59 -18.15 -4.69
N ALA A 7 13.70 -18.16 -5.41
CA ALA A 7 14.35 -19.37 -5.90
C ALA A 7 15.73 -19.54 -5.27
N ALA A 8 16.13 -20.78 -5.03
CA ALA A 8 17.46 -21.13 -4.55
C ALA A 8 18.25 -21.80 -5.69
N GLY A 9 19.56 -21.56 -5.74
CA GLY A 9 20.43 -22.00 -6.82
C GLY A 9 20.52 -20.98 -7.97
N GLU A 10 21.08 -21.42 -9.09
CA GLU A 10 21.17 -20.63 -10.33
C GLU A 10 19.82 -20.63 -11.06
N ALA A 11 18.80 -20.07 -10.40
CA ALA A 11 17.51 -19.87 -11.04
C ALA A 11 17.60 -18.71 -12.03
N GLU A 12 16.96 -18.89 -13.19
CA GLU A 12 16.72 -17.81 -14.14
C GLU A 12 15.37 -17.15 -13.85
N ALA A 13 15.24 -15.90 -14.29
CA ALA A 13 13.96 -15.20 -14.23
C ALA A 13 12.95 -15.89 -15.16
N GLU A 14 11.73 -16.10 -14.69
CA GLU A 14 10.64 -16.57 -15.55
C GLU A 14 10.08 -15.43 -16.40
N ASP A 15 9.26 -15.78 -17.40
CA ASP A 15 8.74 -14.81 -18.36
C ASP A 15 7.85 -13.78 -17.64
N GLY A 16 8.24 -12.50 -17.70
CA GLY A 16 7.57 -11.43 -16.95
C GLY A 16 8.10 -11.19 -15.53
N GLU A 17 9.16 -11.89 -15.10
CA GLU A 17 9.85 -11.61 -13.85
C GLU A 17 11.11 -10.75 -14.06
N VAL A 18 11.50 -10.02 -13.01
CA VAL A 18 12.77 -9.32 -12.92
C VAL A 18 13.48 -9.73 -11.64
N LEU A 19 14.79 -9.97 -11.72
CA LEU A 19 15.63 -10.19 -10.56
C LEU A 19 15.71 -8.91 -9.73
N VAL A 20 15.19 -8.94 -8.51
CA VAL A 20 15.18 -7.81 -7.58
C VAL A 20 16.41 -7.84 -6.68
N PHE A 21 16.75 -9.03 -6.17
CA PHE A 21 17.90 -9.19 -5.29
C PHE A 21 18.47 -10.59 -5.41
N ARG A 22 19.80 -10.73 -5.34
CA ARG A 22 20.49 -12.01 -5.31
C ARG A 22 21.48 -12.02 -4.16
N LEU A 23 21.33 -13.00 -3.28
CA LEU A 23 22.28 -13.29 -2.22
C LEU A 23 23.17 -14.45 -2.65
N GLU A 24 24.48 -14.22 -2.69
CA GLU A 24 25.43 -15.27 -3.03
C GLU A 24 25.56 -16.34 -1.93
N ALA A 25 26.01 -17.53 -2.36
CA ALA A 25 26.24 -18.64 -1.45
C ALA A 25 27.19 -18.24 -0.32
N ARG A 26 26.76 -18.45 0.93
CA ARG A 26 27.58 -18.11 2.09
C ARG A 26 28.82 -18.98 2.17
N LYS A 27 29.93 -18.37 2.57
CA LYS A 27 31.10 -19.13 3.04
C LYS A 27 30.76 -19.78 4.38
N PRO A 28 30.89 -21.10 4.52
CA PRO A 28 30.70 -21.73 5.83
C PRO A 28 31.77 -21.23 6.82
N TYR A 29 31.46 -21.32 8.12
CA TYR A 29 32.39 -21.06 9.25
C TYR A 29 32.67 -19.59 9.65
N ALA A 30 31.70 -18.67 9.50
CA ALA A 30 31.79 -17.35 10.14
C ALA A 30 31.56 -17.43 11.66
N SER A 31 32.13 -16.49 12.42
CA SER A 31 31.80 -16.36 13.85
C SER A 31 30.39 -15.82 14.04
N ARG A 32 29.70 -16.18 15.14
CA ARG A 32 28.33 -15.74 15.43
C ARG A 32 28.12 -14.22 15.26
N ARG A 33 29.04 -13.41 15.77
CA ARG A 33 28.98 -11.94 15.63
C ARG A 33 29.06 -11.46 14.17
N ARG A 34 29.86 -12.13 13.34
CA ARG A 34 29.94 -11.80 11.91
C ARG A 34 28.70 -12.26 11.16
N GLU A 35 28.12 -13.38 11.58
CA GLU A 35 26.86 -13.89 11.05
C GLU A 35 25.69 -12.95 11.37
N ASP A 36 25.55 -12.51 12.62
CA ASP A 36 24.51 -11.56 13.02
C ASP A 36 24.61 -10.24 12.23
N ALA A 37 25.83 -9.69 12.11
CA ALA A 37 26.07 -8.47 11.35
C ALA A 37 25.79 -8.64 9.85
N PHE A 38 26.13 -9.80 9.28
CA PHE A 38 25.80 -10.14 7.90
C PHE A 38 24.29 -10.17 7.68
N TRP A 39 23.55 -10.78 8.60
CA TRP A 39 22.10 -10.90 8.48
C TRP A 39 21.36 -9.58 8.65
N MET A 40 21.82 -8.73 9.57
CA MET A 40 21.32 -7.36 9.68
C MET A 40 21.51 -6.60 8.36
N LYS A 41 22.75 -6.57 7.83
CA LYS A 41 23.05 -5.88 6.57
C LYS A 41 22.24 -6.42 5.39
N THR A 42 22.17 -7.74 5.27
CA THR A 42 21.41 -8.40 4.20
C THR A 42 19.92 -8.09 4.31
N GLY A 43 19.38 -8.09 5.54
CA GLY A 43 18.00 -7.74 5.84
C GLY A 43 17.65 -6.33 5.36
N ASP A 44 18.50 -5.35 5.69
CA ASP A 44 18.31 -3.97 5.25
C ASP A 44 18.37 -3.83 3.72
N GLU A 45 19.36 -4.47 3.09
CA GLU A 45 19.55 -4.45 1.64
C GLU A 45 18.36 -5.04 0.88
N VAL A 46 17.88 -6.22 1.29
CA VAL A 46 16.73 -6.85 0.62
C VAL A 46 15.43 -6.09 0.89
N THR A 47 15.29 -5.46 2.06
CA THR A 47 14.12 -4.65 2.40
C THR A 47 14.05 -3.42 1.50
N GLN A 48 15.19 -2.74 1.31
CA GLN A 48 15.29 -1.60 0.40
C GLN A 48 15.00 -2.02 -1.05
N ALA A 49 15.62 -3.10 -1.53
CA ALA A 49 15.40 -3.59 -2.88
C ALA A 49 13.93 -4.00 -3.14
N ALA A 50 13.29 -4.64 -2.16
CA ALA A 50 11.88 -4.98 -2.23
C ALA A 50 11.00 -3.72 -2.27
N ALA A 51 11.29 -2.71 -1.45
CA ALA A 51 10.56 -1.44 -1.46
C ALA A 51 10.69 -0.72 -2.81
N ASP A 52 11.89 -0.63 -3.36
CA ASP A 52 12.16 -0.02 -4.67
C ASP A 52 11.44 -0.76 -5.81
N ALA A 53 11.31 -2.09 -5.68
CA ALA A 53 10.55 -2.92 -6.60
C ALA A 53 9.03 -2.88 -6.36
N GLY A 54 8.54 -2.25 -5.28
CA GLY A 54 7.12 -2.23 -4.92
C GLY A 54 6.61 -3.60 -4.43
N LEU A 55 7.50 -4.44 -3.91
CA LEU A 55 7.17 -5.75 -3.35
C LEU A 55 6.68 -5.64 -1.90
N PRO A 56 5.80 -6.55 -1.47
CA PRO A 56 5.29 -6.57 -0.11
C PRO A 56 6.35 -7.09 0.88
N PHE A 57 6.18 -6.76 2.16
CA PHE A 57 7.11 -7.18 3.22
C PHE A 57 7.21 -8.72 3.35
N GLU A 58 6.14 -9.43 3.02
CA GLU A 58 6.09 -10.89 2.97
C GLU A 58 7.17 -11.46 2.03
N ALA A 59 7.47 -10.79 0.92
CA ALA A 59 8.53 -11.20 -0.01
C ALA A 59 9.91 -11.20 0.66
N VAL A 60 10.18 -10.17 1.47
CA VAL A 60 11.42 -10.04 2.25
C VAL A 60 11.54 -11.16 3.28
N THR A 61 10.48 -11.39 4.06
CA THR A 61 10.48 -12.42 5.11
C THR A 61 10.66 -13.81 4.52
N TYR A 62 9.99 -14.11 3.40
CA TYR A 62 10.11 -15.39 2.72
C TYR A 62 11.52 -15.58 2.14
N PHE A 63 12.09 -14.53 1.56
CA PHE A 63 13.47 -14.52 1.08
C PHE A 63 14.48 -14.84 2.18
N LEU A 64 14.44 -14.12 3.30
CA LEU A 64 15.37 -14.31 4.42
C LEU A 64 15.22 -15.71 5.03
N LYS A 65 13.98 -16.20 5.19
CA LYS A 65 13.71 -17.56 5.66
C LYS A 65 14.34 -18.60 4.74
N LYS A 66 14.18 -18.45 3.42
CA LYS A 66 14.74 -19.38 2.44
C LYS A 66 16.27 -19.32 2.42
N ALA A 67 16.84 -18.10 2.40
CA ALA A 67 18.28 -17.87 2.53
C ALA A 67 18.85 -18.46 3.83
N GLY A 68 18.09 -18.49 4.92
CA GLY A 68 18.53 -19.10 6.18
C GLY A 68 18.56 -20.62 6.12
N SER A 69 17.60 -21.21 5.40
CA SER A 69 17.43 -22.66 5.29
C SER A 69 18.38 -23.33 4.29
N VAL A 70 18.81 -22.63 3.24
CA VAL A 70 19.66 -23.19 2.18
C VAL A 70 21.10 -22.72 2.42
N SER A 71 21.98 -23.63 2.84
CA SER A 71 23.41 -23.35 2.99
C SER A 71 24.16 -23.72 1.70
N GLY A 72 25.08 -22.86 1.27
CA GLY A 72 25.96 -23.15 0.12
C GLY A 72 25.36 -22.94 -1.28
N MET A 73 24.13 -22.43 -1.39
CA MET A 73 23.54 -22.03 -2.67
C MET A 73 23.16 -20.54 -2.66
N PRO A 74 23.23 -19.85 -3.81
CA PRO A 74 22.69 -18.51 -3.92
C PRO A 74 21.17 -18.54 -3.80
N VAL A 75 20.58 -17.44 -3.35
CA VAL A 75 19.12 -17.26 -3.29
C VAL A 75 18.74 -15.97 -3.98
N SER A 76 17.74 -16.04 -4.84
CA SER A 76 17.28 -14.94 -5.69
C SER A 76 15.83 -14.59 -5.37
N LEU A 77 15.56 -13.29 -5.26
CA LEU A 77 14.22 -12.71 -5.17
C LEU A 77 13.84 -12.14 -6.54
N TYR A 78 12.71 -12.57 -7.05
CA TYR A 78 12.11 -12.07 -8.28
C TYR A 78 10.81 -11.35 -7.96
N GLY A 79 10.60 -10.24 -8.66
CA GLY A 79 9.36 -9.49 -8.67
C GLY A 79 8.78 -9.45 -10.07
N PRO A 80 7.54 -8.93 -10.22
CA PRO A 80 6.95 -8.75 -11.53
C PRO A 80 7.74 -7.67 -12.27
N ARG A 81 7.89 -7.83 -13.57
CA ARG A 81 8.42 -6.78 -14.42
C ARG A 81 7.50 -5.57 -14.26
N LYS A 82 8.06 -4.46 -13.77
CA LYS A 82 7.38 -3.16 -13.88
C LYS A 82 7.24 -2.89 -15.37
N ASP A 83 6.05 -3.12 -15.91
CA ASP A 83 5.65 -2.41 -17.10
C ASP A 83 5.66 -0.93 -16.69
N ASP A 84 6.68 -0.18 -17.09
CA ASP A 84 6.73 1.29 -16.98
C ASP A 84 5.65 1.95 -17.88
N GLY A 85 4.53 1.26 -18.11
CA GLY A 85 3.36 1.74 -18.75
C GLY A 85 2.41 2.33 -17.73
N TRP A 86 2.70 3.54 -17.25
CA TRP A 86 1.61 4.52 -17.25
C TRP A 86 1.23 4.70 -18.72
N ARG A 87 0.36 3.83 -19.24
CA ARG A 87 -0.33 4.13 -20.49
C ARG A 87 -1.30 5.26 -20.16
N VAL A 88 -0.79 6.50 -20.19
CA VAL A 88 -1.65 7.66 -20.39
C VAL A 88 -2.35 7.38 -21.72
N LEU A 89 -3.62 7.01 -21.64
CA LEU A 89 -4.47 6.65 -22.77
C LEU A 89 -4.86 7.91 -23.57
N THR A 90 -3.96 8.88 -23.72
CA THR A 90 -4.12 9.98 -24.66
C THR A 90 -3.55 9.51 -26.00
N ARG A 91 -4.33 8.68 -26.70
CA ARG A 91 -4.14 8.52 -28.15
C ARG A 91 -4.13 9.93 -28.77
N PRO A 92 -3.08 10.35 -29.51
CA PRO A 92 -3.20 11.53 -30.34
C PRO A 92 -4.26 11.25 -31.41
N GLY A 93 -5.27 12.12 -31.46
CA GLY A 93 -6.51 11.91 -32.18
C GLY A 93 -6.30 11.58 -33.65
N ARG A 94 -6.84 10.44 -34.07
CA ARG A 94 -7.23 10.25 -35.46
C ARG A 94 -8.71 10.62 -35.55
N SER A 95 -8.96 11.70 -36.29
CA SER A 95 -10.27 12.23 -36.67
C SER A 95 -11.30 11.13 -36.93
N GLY A 96 -12.39 11.12 -36.17
CA GLY A 96 -13.53 10.25 -36.42
C GLY A 96 -14.67 10.53 -35.45
N LYS A 97 -15.74 11.12 -35.96
CA LYS A 97 -17.02 11.39 -35.28
C LYS A 97 -17.44 10.25 -34.34
N GLY A 98 -17.87 10.59 -33.12
CA GLY A 98 -18.71 9.68 -32.33
C GLY A 98 -18.79 9.99 -30.84
N GLY A 99 -19.79 10.82 -30.46
CA GLY A 99 -20.39 10.86 -29.11
C GLY A 99 -19.53 11.40 -27.97
N SER A 100 -19.85 12.60 -27.49
CA SER A 100 -19.33 13.14 -26.23
C SER A 100 -19.68 12.20 -25.06
N LEU A 101 -18.68 11.72 -24.32
CA LEU A 101 -18.85 11.01 -23.05
C LEU A 101 -19.29 11.93 -21.90
N MET A 102 -19.27 13.26 -22.10
CA MET A 102 -19.61 14.23 -21.04
C MET A 102 -21.07 14.15 -20.59
N ASP A 103 -21.97 13.61 -21.40
CA ASP A 103 -23.38 13.50 -21.00
C ASP A 103 -23.61 12.34 -20.02
N LYS A 104 -22.71 11.34 -19.98
CA LYS A 104 -22.80 10.20 -19.04
C LYS A 104 -22.14 10.50 -17.70
N GLU A 105 -21.08 11.30 -17.69
CA GLU A 105 -20.39 11.72 -16.45
C GLU A 105 -21.20 12.72 -15.63
N LYS A 106 -22.04 13.54 -16.27
CA LYS A 106 -22.98 14.42 -15.57
C LYS A 106 -24.01 13.65 -14.74
N ILE A 107 -24.50 12.52 -15.25
CA ILE A 107 -25.52 11.72 -14.56
C ILE A 107 -24.96 11.11 -13.27
N GLN A 108 -23.70 10.64 -13.29
CA GLN A 108 -23.08 10.03 -12.11
C GLN A 108 -22.73 11.04 -11.01
N PHE A 109 -22.46 12.30 -11.37
CA PHE A 109 -22.20 13.37 -10.39
C PHE A 109 -23.47 13.85 -9.67
N GLU A 110 -24.61 13.90 -10.36
CA GLU A 110 -25.88 14.28 -9.73
C GLU A 110 -26.40 13.19 -8.78
N GLU A 111 -26.23 11.92 -9.14
CA GLU A 111 -26.63 10.78 -8.31
C GLU A 111 -25.81 10.69 -7.01
N ALA A 112 -24.49 10.93 -7.10
CA ALA A 112 -23.62 10.99 -5.92
C ALA A 112 -23.95 12.17 -4.99
N LYS A 113 -24.38 13.32 -5.56
CA LYS A 113 -24.81 14.48 -4.76
C LYS A 113 -26.11 14.20 -4.00
N LEU A 114 -27.06 13.52 -4.64
CA LEU A 114 -28.31 13.09 -4.01
C LEU A 114 -28.07 12.12 -2.84
N ILE A 115 -27.17 11.14 -3.02
CA ILE A 115 -26.82 10.18 -1.95
C ILE A 115 -26.15 10.88 -0.76
N ALA A 116 -25.23 11.83 -1.01
CA ALA A 116 -24.58 12.58 0.06
C ALA A 116 -25.55 13.46 0.84
N GLU A 117 -26.52 14.08 0.17
CA GLU A 117 -27.54 14.92 0.78
C GLU A 117 -28.55 14.09 1.61
N GLU A 118 -28.88 12.89 1.16
CA GLU A 118 -29.76 11.96 1.88
C GLU A 118 -29.10 11.41 3.17
N ILE A 119 -27.80 11.09 3.14
CA ILE A 119 -27.04 10.68 4.33
C ILE A 119 -26.93 11.83 5.35
N ALA A 120 -26.67 13.06 4.88
CA ALA A 120 -26.59 14.24 5.74
C ALA A 120 -27.92 14.53 6.45
N LYS A 121 -29.06 14.35 5.76
CA LYS A 121 -30.39 14.54 6.34
C LYS A 121 -30.73 13.46 7.37
N ARG A 122 -30.40 12.20 7.10
CA ARG A 122 -30.60 11.09 8.04
C ARG A 122 -29.79 11.24 9.34
N ASN A 123 -28.60 11.81 9.27
CA ASN A 123 -27.77 12.07 10.45
C ASN A 123 -28.25 13.29 11.25
N ARG A 124 -28.95 14.23 10.62
CA ARG A 124 -29.56 15.39 11.30
C ARG A 124 -30.77 14.99 12.15
N ASP A 125 -31.57 14.03 11.70
CA ASP A 125 -32.77 13.56 12.44
C ASP A 125 -32.41 12.66 13.67
N TYR A 126 -31.14 12.34 13.87
CA TYR A 126 -30.62 11.55 14.99
C TYR A 126 -29.87 12.37 16.05
N LEU A 127 -29.77 13.68 15.87
CA LEU A 127 -29.35 14.57 16.96
C LEU A 127 -30.57 14.76 17.88
N PRO A 128 -30.45 14.47 19.19
CA PRO A 128 -31.47 14.93 20.13
C PRO A 128 -31.61 16.44 19.97
N ASP A 129 -32.84 16.96 19.94
CA ASP A 129 -33.09 18.38 19.90
C ASP A 129 -32.29 19.04 21.04
N GLU A 130 -31.28 19.83 20.70
CA GLU A 130 -30.58 20.70 21.63
C GLU A 130 -31.54 21.85 22.02
N GLU A 131 -32.63 21.50 22.70
CA GLU A 131 -33.34 22.40 23.62
C GLU A 131 -32.77 22.27 25.04
N GLU A 132 -31.48 21.94 25.18
CA GLU A 132 -30.76 22.28 26.39
C GLU A 132 -30.45 23.78 26.33
N GLU A 133 -31.38 24.56 26.90
CA GLU A 133 -31.25 25.97 27.21
C GLU A 133 -29.83 26.24 27.74
N ILE A 134 -29.02 26.94 26.95
CA ILE A 134 -27.64 27.26 27.33
C ILE A 134 -27.74 28.16 28.56
N VAL A 135 -27.50 27.58 29.73
CA VAL A 135 -27.42 28.30 31.00
C VAL A 135 -26.38 29.39 30.84
N THR A 136 -26.83 30.64 30.88
CA THR A 136 -25.92 31.78 30.74
C THR A 136 -24.94 31.80 31.91
N PRO A 137 -23.74 32.39 31.74
CA PRO A 137 -22.73 32.43 32.81
C PRO A 137 -23.27 32.98 34.14
N ASP A 138 -24.24 33.90 34.06
CA ASP A 138 -24.88 34.53 35.21
C ASP A 138 -25.82 33.55 35.96
N GLU A 139 -26.55 32.69 35.24
CA GLU A 139 -27.41 31.66 35.84
C GLU A 139 -26.57 30.53 36.49
N LEU A 140 -25.42 30.21 35.89
CA LEU A 140 -24.43 29.30 36.47
C LEU A 140 -23.84 29.84 37.78
N GLU A 141 -23.61 31.16 37.86
CA GLU A 141 -23.09 31.78 39.07
C GLU A 141 -24.14 31.82 40.20
N ASN A 142 -25.41 32.02 39.86
CA ASN A 142 -26.52 31.99 40.82
C ASN A 142 -26.73 30.57 41.40
N LEU A 143 -26.62 29.53 40.58
CA LEU A 143 -26.66 28.13 41.02
C LEU A 143 -25.52 27.76 41.99
N ILE A 144 -24.33 28.35 41.80
CA ILE A 144 -23.17 28.13 42.69
C ILE A 144 -23.29 28.94 43.99
N LYS A 145 -23.92 30.13 43.94
CA LYS A 145 -24.10 31.00 45.11
C LYS A 145 -25.31 30.63 45.99
N GLY A 146 -26.22 29.78 45.51
CA GLY A 146 -27.27 29.17 46.32
C GLY A 146 -28.36 30.15 46.78
N GLU A 147 -28.83 31.02 45.89
CA GLU A 147 -30.14 31.67 46.02
C GLU A 147 -31.21 30.93 45.22
#